data_AF-A0A642PNT5-F1
#
_entry.id   AF-A0A642PNT5-F1
#
_cell.length_a   1.000
_cell.length_b   1.000
_cell.length_c   1.000
_cell.angle_alpha   90.00
_cell.angle_beta   90.00
_cell.angle_gamma   90.00
#
_symmetry.space_group_name_H-M   'P 1'
#
loop_
_entity.id
_entity.type
_entity.pdbx_description
1 polymer ?
#
loop_
_entity_poly.entity_id
_entity_poly.type
_entity_poly.pdbx_seq_one_letter_code
_entity_poly.pdbx_strand_id
1 'polypeptide(L)'
;MRNVLLILLLISLPGCQPGKESPARSTALREVKRLIDQDSFPAKYIIMYEEPSNDIGSIYMITPANSPLVEGSLERPEKVIKYRDRYICLMNPMESIDMPKEKLIEITDYPNDTTTGPVYDEIWYIGVS
;
A
#
# COMPACT_ATOMS: atom_id res chain seq x y z
N MET A 1 -19.86 54.05 3.43
CA MET A 1 -19.74 52.79 4.18
C MET A 1 -19.15 51.75 3.24
N ARG A 2 -17.82 51.77 3.17
CA ARG A 2 -16.94 50.97 2.32
C ARG A 2 -16.09 50.17 3.31
N ASN A 3 -15.94 48.86 3.14
CA ASN A 3 -15.05 47.94 3.90
C ASN A 3 -15.70 46.77 4.69
N VAL A 4 -16.87 46.23 4.33
CA VAL A 4 -17.41 45.02 5.02
C VAL A 4 -17.55 43.79 4.11
N LEU A 5 -17.05 43.83 2.87
CA LEU A 5 -17.26 42.77 1.88
C LEU A 5 -16.04 41.88 1.59
N LEU A 6 -14.95 42.02 2.35
CA LEU A 6 -13.64 41.42 2.01
C LEU A 6 -13.09 40.41 3.04
N ILE A 7 -13.95 39.85 3.90
CA ILE A 7 -13.53 38.83 4.87
C ILE A 7 -14.52 37.66 4.85
N LEU A 8 -14.57 36.90 3.76
CA LEU A 8 -15.24 35.59 3.72
C LEU A 8 -14.70 34.68 2.60
N LEU A 9 -13.54 35.00 2.03
CA LEU A 9 -12.94 34.32 0.88
C LEU A 9 -11.65 33.56 1.24
N LEU A 10 -11.57 33.02 2.47
CA LEU A 10 -10.34 32.42 3.00
C LEU A 10 -10.45 30.97 3.51
N ILE A 11 -11.58 30.28 3.34
CA ILE A 11 -11.70 28.90 3.85
C ILE A 11 -12.49 28.01 2.89
N SER A 12 -11.89 27.64 1.76
CA SER A 12 -12.22 26.39 1.07
C SER A 12 -11.11 26.00 0.08
N LEU A 13 -9.86 26.00 0.56
CA LEU A 13 -8.95 24.98 0.03
C LEU A 13 -9.52 23.66 0.54
N PRO A 14 -9.95 22.72 -0.32
CA PRO A 14 -10.26 21.38 0.14
C PRO A 14 -8.95 20.87 0.72
N GLY A 15 -8.83 20.95 2.04
CA GLY A 15 -7.71 20.37 2.76
C GLY A 15 -7.61 18.94 2.23
N CYS A 16 -6.43 18.59 1.74
CA CYS A 16 -6.09 17.25 1.27
C CYS A 16 -6.59 16.28 2.33
N GLN A 17 -7.80 15.74 2.13
CA GLN A 17 -8.33 14.73 3.01
C GLN A 17 -7.43 13.54 2.73
N PRO A 18 -6.79 12.93 3.75
CA PRO A 18 -6.08 11.68 3.53
C PRO A 18 -7.05 10.77 2.78
N GLY A 19 -6.63 10.34 1.57
CA GLY A 19 -7.50 9.70 0.61
C GLY A 19 -8.30 8.61 1.32
N LYS A 20 -9.64 8.69 1.26
CA LYS A 20 -10.48 7.62 1.80
C LYS A 20 -10.05 6.34 1.09
N GLU A 21 -9.74 5.32 1.88
CA GLU A 21 -9.33 4.01 1.35
C GLU A 21 -10.38 3.52 0.35
N SER A 22 -9.95 3.18 -0.87
CA SER A 22 -10.89 2.82 -1.93
C SER A 22 -11.65 1.53 -1.54
N PRO A 23 -12.93 1.40 -1.94
CA PRO A 23 -13.67 0.15 -1.75
C PRO A 23 -12.96 -1.06 -2.37
N ALA A 24 -12.27 -0.84 -3.49
CA ALA A 24 -11.48 -1.86 -4.16
C ALA A 24 -10.30 -2.33 -3.28
N ARG A 25 -9.52 -1.40 -2.72
CA ARG A 25 -8.42 -1.69 -1.78
C ARG A 25 -8.91 -2.44 -0.56
N SER A 26 -10.04 -2.02 0.00
CA SER A 26 -10.65 -2.67 1.17
C SER A 26 -11.05 -4.11 0.91
N THR A 27 -11.51 -4.41 -0.32
CA THR A 27 -11.90 -5.76 -0.74
C THR A 27 -10.68 -6.62 -1.01
N ALA A 28 -9.68 -6.11 -1.75
CA ALA A 28 -8.42 -6.81 -1.98
C ALA A 28 -7.71 -7.16 -0.65
N LEU A 29 -7.66 -6.22 0.30
CA LEU A 29 -7.11 -6.47 1.63
C LEU A 29 -7.83 -7.59 2.39
N ARG A 30 -9.16 -7.69 2.22
CA ARG A 30 -9.95 -8.75 2.86
C ARG A 30 -9.60 -10.11 2.28
N GLU A 31 -9.47 -10.20 0.96
CA GLU A 31 -9.09 -11.44 0.30
C GLU A 31 -7.65 -11.85 0.63
N VAL A 32 -6.70 -10.92 0.67
CA VAL A 32 -5.33 -11.20 1.11
C VAL A 32 -5.32 -11.74 2.55
N LYS A 33 -6.08 -11.12 3.47
CA LYS A 33 -6.20 -11.64 4.85
C LYS A 33 -6.80 -13.05 4.89
N ARG A 34 -7.81 -13.33 4.08
CA ARG A 34 -8.41 -14.66 3.95
C ARG A 34 -7.39 -15.70 3.44
N LEU A 35 -6.54 -15.33 2.50
CA LEU A 35 -5.48 -16.19 1.98
C LEU A 35 -4.36 -16.42 3.02
N ILE A 36 -4.01 -15.39 3.80
CA ILE A 36 -3.11 -15.55 4.97
C ILE A 36 -3.71 -16.52 5.98
N ASP A 37 -4.99 -16.41 6.29
CA ASP A 37 -5.69 -17.32 7.22
C ASP A 37 -5.69 -18.78 6.73
N GLN A 38 -5.55 -18.99 5.41
CA GLN A 38 -5.45 -20.30 4.77
C GLN A 38 -4.00 -20.80 4.62
N ASP A 39 -3.03 -20.05 5.12
CA ASP A 39 -1.59 -20.32 4.97
C ASP A 39 -1.15 -20.42 3.50
N SER A 40 -1.85 -19.72 2.60
CA SER A 40 -1.53 -19.69 1.16
C SER A 40 -0.24 -18.95 0.84
N PHE A 41 0.31 -18.19 1.80
CA PHE A 41 1.52 -17.39 1.61
C PHE A 41 2.58 -17.76 2.67
N PRO A 42 3.65 -18.47 2.27
CA PRO A 42 4.72 -18.87 3.20
C PRO A 42 5.62 -17.69 3.63
N ALA A 43 5.60 -16.59 2.88
CA ALA A 43 6.49 -15.45 3.05
C ALA A 43 6.08 -14.53 4.20
N LYS A 44 7.06 -13.92 4.89
CA LYS A 44 6.81 -12.94 5.97
C LYS A 44 6.16 -11.65 5.45
N TYR A 45 6.55 -11.22 4.25
CA TYR A 45 6.02 -10.01 3.61
C TYR A 45 5.13 -10.38 2.44
N ILE A 46 4.06 -9.62 2.24
CA ILE A 46 3.14 -9.75 1.12
C ILE A 46 3.05 -8.38 0.46
N ILE A 47 3.66 -8.25 -0.71
CA ILE A 47 3.57 -7.05 -1.52
C ILE A 47 2.23 -7.06 -2.25
N MET A 48 1.51 -5.96 -2.16
CA MET A 48 0.21 -5.79 -2.77
C MET A 48 0.27 -4.50 -3.60
N TYR A 49 0.43 -4.68 -4.91
CA TYR A 49 0.63 -3.61 -5.89
C TYR A 49 -0.68 -3.35 -6.63
N GLU A 50 -1.15 -2.09 -6.59
CA GLU A 50 -2.32 -1.69 -7.36
C GLU A 50 -1.93 -1.34 -8.80
N GLU A 51 -2.45 -2.12 -9.75
CA GLU A 51 -2.41 -1.80 -11.17
C GLU A 51 -3.74 -1.13 -11.56
N PRO A 52 -3.76 0.19 -11.81
CA PRO A 52 -4.96 0.86 -12.27
C PRO A 52 -5.34 0.35 -13.66
N SER A 53 -6.55 -0.19 -13.80
CA SER A 53 -7.11 -0.58 -15.11
C SER A 53 -8.29 0.32 -15.46
N ASN A 54 -8.22 0.91 -16.65
CA ASN A 54 -9.26 1.80 -17.16
C ASN A 54 -10.57 1.06 -17.51
N ASP A 55 -10.50 -0.25 -17.72
CA ASP A 55 -11.60 -1.04 -18.31
C ASP A 55 -12.26 -2.02 -17.31
N ILE A 56 -11.56 -2.43 -16.25
CA ILE A 56 -11.95 -3.59 -15.42
C ILE A 56 -11.99 -3.26 -13.90
N GLY A 57 -11.74 -2.01 -13.50
CA GLY A 57 -11.62 -1.61 -12.10
C GLY A 57 -10.17 -1.70 -11.59
N SER A 58 -9.96 -1.91 -10.29
CA SER A 58 -8.61 -2.05 -9.73
C SER A 58 -8.16 -3.50 -9.78
N ILE A 59 -6.96 -3.74 -10.31
CA ILE A 59 -6.31 -5.05 -10.25
C ILE A 59 -5.20 -4.95 -9.20
N TYR A 60 -5.16 -5.92 -8.29
CA TYR A 60 -4.08 -6.03 -7.31
C TYR A 60 -3.21 -7.23 -7.61
N MET A 61 -1.93 -6.97 -7.85
CA MET A 61 -0.90 -8.01 -7.92
C MET A 61 -0.38 -8.28 -6.51
N ILE A 62 -0.46 -9.54 -6.09
CA ILE A 62 -0.05 -10.01 -4.76
C ILE A 62 1.18 -10.90 -4.92
N THR A 63 2.26 -10.51 -4.25
CA THR A 63 3.55 -11.18 -4.34
C THR A 63 4.09 -11.45 -2.94
N PRO A 64 4.16 -12.72 -2.51
CA PRO A 64 4.88 -13.10 -1.29
C PRO A 64 6.37 -12.78 -1.45
N ALA A 65 6.97 -12.16 -0.44
CA ALA A 65 8.33 -11.65 -0.50
C ALA A 65 9.09 -11.85 0.82
N ASN A 66 10.41 -11.95 0.70
CA ASN A 66 11.32 -11.97 1.85
C ASN A 66 11.73 -10.56 2.31
N SER A 67 11.33 -9.53 1.55
CA SER A 67 11.57 -8.12 1.84
C SER A 67 10.26 -7.33 1.73
N PRO A 68 10.07 -6.25 2.51
CA PRO A 68 8.97 -5.32 2.31
C PRO A 68 9.18 -4.41 1.08
N LEU A 69 10.30 -4.53 0.39
CA LEU A 69 10.65 -3.79 -0.81
C LEU A 69 10.48 -4.67 -2.05
N VAL A 70 10.20 -4.03 -3.19
CA VAL A 70 10.21 -4.71 -4.49
C VAL A 70 11.66 -4.84 -4.96
N GLU A 71 12.07 -6.05 -5.35
CA GLU A 71 13.44 -6.32 -5.80
C GLU A 71 13.82 -5.46 -7.01
N GLY A 72 15.00 -4.82 -6.96
CA GLY A 72 15.46 -3.91 -8.02
C GLY A 72 14.78 -2.55 -8.06
N SER A 73 13.89 -2.24 -7.11
CA SER A 73 13.19 -0.96 -7.00
C SER A 73 13.58 -0.18 -5.73
N LEU A 74 13.57 1.15 -5.83
CA LEU A 74 13.65 2.05 -4.68
C LEU A 74 12.25 2.38 -4.11
N GLU A 75 11.19 1.86 -4.72
CA GLU A 75 9.82 2.05 -4.27
C GLU A 75 9.63 1.43 -2.88
N ARG A 76 9.09 2.24 -1.97
CA ARG A 76 8.71 1.82 -0.63
C ARG A 76 7.19 1.75 -0.53
N PRO A 77 6.66 0.89 0.35
CA PRO A 77 5.22 0.84 0.54
C PRO A 77 4.72 2.19 1.04
N GLU A 78 3.57 2.62 0.52
CA GLU A 78 2.79 3.74 1.07
C GLU A 78 2.36 3.40 2.51
N LYS A 79 1.96 2.14 2.73
CA LYS A 79 1.41 1.67 3.99
C LYS A 79 1.80 0.21 4.25
N VAL A 80 2.13 -0.07 5.50
CA VAL A 80 2.38 -1.43 5.98
C VAL A 80 1.34 -1.79 7.03
N ILE A 81 0.71 -2.95 6.86
CA ILE A 81 -0.30 -3.48 7.78
C ILE A 81 0.22 -4.79 8.35
N LYS A 82 0.42 -4.82 9.67
CA LYS A 82 0.69 -6.07 10.39
C LYS A 82 -0.61 -6.86 10.52
N TYR A 83 -0.61 -8.11 10.07
CA TYR A 83 -1.72 -9.03 10.22
C TYR A 83 -1.17 -10.40 10.62
N ARG A 84 -1.52 -10.85 11.83
CA ARG A 84 -0.88 -12.01 12.48
C ARG A 84 0.64 -11.85 12.54
N ASP A 85 1.37 -12.83 12.02
CA ASP A 85 2.82 -12.90 11.89
C ASP A 85 3.32 -12.46 10.50
N ARG A 86 2.47 -11.81 9.71
CA ARG A 86 2.76 -11.33 8.35
C ARG A 86 2.68 -9.81 8.26
N TYR A 87 3.35 -9.25 7.25
CA TYR A 87 3.33 -7.83 6.92
C TYR A 87 2.82 -7.61 5.49
N ILE A 88 1.66 -6.97 5.36
CA ILE A 88 1.10 -6.59 4.06
C ILE A 88 1.63 -5.22 3.68
N CYS A 89 2.41 -5.15 2.60
CA CYS A 89 3.03 -3.95 2.06
C CYS A 89 2.21 -3.43 0.88
N LEU A 90 1.53 -2.31 1.08
CA LEU A 90 0.70 -1.70 0.06
C LEU A 90 1.54 -0.76 -0.80
N MET A 91 1.68 -1.10 -2.08
CA MET A 91 2.34 -0.30 -3.09
C MET A 91 1.27 0.38 -3.93
N ASN A 92 1.34 1.71 -4.04
CA ASN A 92 0.47 2.47 -4.92
C ASN A 92 1.34 3.42 -5.74
N PRO A 93 1.53 3.17 -7.05
CA PRO A 93 2.40 4.00 -7.88
C PRO A 93 1.85 5.44 -8.07
N MET A 94 0.58 5.69 -7.75
CA MET A 94 -0.05 7.00 -7.89
C MET A 94 -0.01 7.85 -6.61
N GLU A 95 0.30 7.26 -5.46
CA GLU A 95 0.44 8.01 -4.21
C GLU A 95 1.84 8.60 -4.10
N SER A 96 1.93 9.89 -3.76
CA SER A 96 3.20 10.63 -3.82
C SER A 96 4.09 10.46 -2.59
N ILE A 97 3.63 9.74 -1.56
CA ILE A 97 4.30 9.67 -0.26
C ILE A 97 4.61 8.22 0.10
N ASP A 98 5.83 7.83 -0.24
CA ASP A 98 6.48 6.63 0.29
C ASP A 98 6.67 6.69 1.81
N MET A 99 6.53 5.55 2.49
CA MET A 99 6.89 5.44 3.90
C MET A 99 8.40 5.70 4.12
N PRO A 100 8.79 6.56 5.09
CA PRO A 100 10.18 6.72 5.52
C PRO A 100 10.83 5.39 5.90
N LYS A 101 12.11 5.21 5.56
CA LYS A 101 12.84 3.96 5.81
C LYS A 101 12.87 3.60 7.30
N GLU A 102 13.02 4.60 8.15
CA GLU A 102 13.08 4.48 9.60
C GLU A 102 11.77 3.91 10.14
N LYS A 103 10.63 4.39 9.62
CA LYS A 103 9.29 3.93 9.99
C LYS A 103 9.04 2.49 9.51
N LEU A 104 9.56 2.14 8.34
CA LEU A 104 9.47 0.77 7.83
C LEU A 104 10.23 -0.20 8.73
N ILE A 105 11.45 0.16 9.15
CA ILE A 105 12.27 -0.62 10.09
C ILE A 105 11.54 -0.75 11.43
N GLU A 106 11.00 0.35 11.98
CA GLU A 106 10.25 0.34 13.23
C GLU A 106 9.07 -0.66 13.22
N ILE A 107 8.32 -0.72 12.12
CA ILE A 107 7.14 -1.60 12.01
C ILE A 107 7.54 -3.06 11.82
N THR A 108 8.54 -3.30 10.99
CA THR A 108 8.81 -4.63 10.43
C THR A 108 10.03 -5.33 11.01
N ASP A 109 10.84 -4.60 11.77
CA ASP A 109 12.19 -5.00 12.20
C ASP A 109 13.04 -5.48 11.01
N TYR A 110 12.82 -4.87 9.84
CA TYR A 110 13.53 -5.23 8.61
C TYR A 110 15.00 -4.84 8.75
N PRO A 111 15.94 -5.79 8.55
CA PRO A 111 17.36 -5.49 8.67
C PRO A 111 17.75 -4.43 7.65
N ASN A 112 18.62 -3.52 8.07
CA ASN A 112 19.09 -2.40 7.27
C ASN A 112 20.00 -2.84 6.10
N ASP A 113 20.32 -4.14 6.04
CA ASP A 113 21.32 -4.73 5.17
C ASP A 113 20.68 -5.21 3.85
N THR A 114 21.30 -4.80 2.75
CA THR A 114 20.81 -4.82 1.37
C THR A 114 20.81 -6.20 0.72
N THR A 115 20.29 -7.21 1.40
CA THR A 115 19.99 -8.49 0.75
C THR A 115 18.55 -8.43 0.23
N THR A 116 18.40 -8.10 -1.05
CA THR A 116 17.17 -8.40 -1.81
C THR A 116 16.96 -9.90 -1.74
N GLY A 117 16.18 -10.34 -0.75
CA GLY A 117 15.79 -11.73 -0.60
C GLY A 117 14.85 -12.12 -1.74
N PRO A 118 14.88 -13.38 -2.19
CA PRO A 118 14.17 -13.81 -3.39
C PRO A 118 12.68 -13.49 -3.28
N VAL A 119 12.10 -13.02 -4.37
CA VAL A 119 10.65 -13.08 -4.59
C VAL A 119 10.27 -14.56 -4.72
N TYR A 120 9.20 -14.99 -4.07
CA TYR A 120 8.65 -16.32 -4.36
C TYR A 120 8.09 -16.28 -5.80
N ASP A 121 8.36 -17.31 -6.60
CA ASP A 121 7.92 -17.41 -8.02
C ASP A 121 6.39 -17.36 -8.21
N GLU A 122 5.61 -17.28 -7.13
CA GLU A 122 4.17 -17.23 -7.13
C GLU A 122 3.64 -15.80 -7.11
N ILE A 123 3.05 -15.39 -8.23
CA ILE A 123 2.34 -14.12 -8.36
C ILE A 123 0.84 -14.40 -8.44
N TRP A 124 0.05 -13.69 -7.65
CA TRP A 124 -1.40 -13.80 -7.63
C TRP A 124 -2.04 -12.50 -8.10
N TYR A 125 -3.19 -12.58 -8.76
CA TYR A 125 -3.94 -11.42 -9.21
C TYR A 125 -5.34 -11.43 -8.59
N ILE A 126 -5.77 -10.29 -8.05
CA ILE A 126 -7.11 -10.07 -7.53
C ILE A 126 -7.72 -8.90 -8.32
N GLY A 127 -8.67 -9.22 -9.20
CA GLY A 127 -9.51 -8.20 -9.84
C GLY A 127 -10.64 -7.78 -8.90
N VAL A 128 -10.84 -6.48 -8.74
CA VAL A 128 -11.92 -5.92 -7.92
C VAL A 128 -12.68 -4.85 -8.69
N SER A 129 -13.99 -5.06 -8.86
CA SER A 129 -14.94 -4.16 -9.53
C SER A 129 -15.92 -3.52 -8.55
#